data_AF-A0A3D0USK3-F1
#
_entry.id   AF-A0A3D0USK3-F1
#
_cell.length_a   1.000
_cell.length_b   1.000
_cell.length_c   1.000
_cell.angle_alpha   90.00
_cell.angle_beta   90.00
_cell.angle_gamma   90.00
#
_symmetry.space_group_name_H-M   'P 1'
#
loop_
_entity.id
_entity.type
_entity.pdbx_description
1 polymer ?
#
loop_
_entity_poly.entity_id
_entity_poly.type
_entity_poly.pdbx_seq_one_letter_code
_entity_poly.pdbx_strand_id
1 'polypeptide(L)'
;MIKTAEHLLMRFGGHRGAGGLSVSLDNLDALVAHFTEYCEKCIRDEDLQKSVSIDTKLYDHERDDDLLSKINQFAPFGEGNEEPIFLIEDLHIEKIETV
;
A
#
# COMPACT_ATOMS: atom_id res chain seq x y z
N MET A 1 -1.57 0.71 -17.17
CA MET A 1 -2.63 1.72 -17.34
C MET A 1 -2.23 2.84 -18.30
N ILE A 2 -1.50 3.90 -17.90
CA ILE A 2 -1.32 5.10 -18.76
C ILE A 2 -0.80 4.79 -20.18
N LYS A 3 0.26 3.97 -20.30
CA LYS A 3 0.85 3.59 -21.61
C LYS A 3 -0.15 2.87 -22.54
N THR A 4 -1.14 2.16 -22.02
CA THR A 4 -2.11 1.43 -22.87
C THR A 4 -3.10 2.36 -23.57
N ALA A 5 -3.20 3.62 -23.12
CA ALA A 5 -4.03 4.65 -23.72
C ALA A 5 -3.23 5.65 -24.59
N GLU A 6 -1.99 5.33 -24.97
CA GLU A 6 -1.09 6.23 -25.72
C GLU A 6 -1.74 6.91 -26.94
N HIS A 7 -2.59 6.19 -27.67
CA HIS A 7 -3.32 6.70 -28.84
C HIS A 7 -4.32 7.83 -28.54
N LEU A 8 -4.74 8.00 -27.28
CA LEU A 8 -5.65 9.07 -26.84
C LEU A 8 -4.91 10.29 -26.28
N LEU A 9 -3.60 10.16 -26.00
CA LEU A 9 -2.83 11.10 -25.20
C LEU A 9 -1.94 12.00 -26.08
N MET A 10 -1.79 13.26 -25.67
CA MET A 10 -0.84 14.19 -26.29
C MET A 10 0.58 14.01 -25.71
N ARG A 11 0.67 13.72 -24.41
CA ARG A 11 1.92 13.47 -23.69
C ARG A 11 1.64 12.60 -22.47
N PHE A 12 2.59 11.75 -22.08
CA PHE A 12 2.52 11.02 -20.82
C PHE A 12 3.91 10.62 -20.30
N GLY A 13 3.99 10.27 -19.02
CA GLY A 13 5.20 9.79 -18.36
C GLY A 13 4.96 9.42 -16.89
N GLY A 14 5.92 8.76 -16.25
CA GLY A 14 5.81 8.37 -14.84
C GLY A 14 6.53 7.07 -14.49
N HIS A 15 6.30 6.61 -13.27
CA HIS A 15 6.79 5.36 -12.70
C HIS A 15 5.63 4.55 -12.10
N ARG A 16 5.92 3.38 -11.54
CA ARG A 16 4.90 2.40 -11.10
C ARG A 16 3.87 2.99 -10.12
N GLY A 17 4.27 3.91 -9.24
CA GLY A 17 3.39 4.52 -8.23
C GLY A 17 2.82 5.90 -8.58
N ALA A 18 3.26 6.52 -9.68
CA ALA A 18 2.81 7.87 -10.03
C ALA A 18 3.03 8.15 -11.53
N GLY A 19 2.09 8.85 -12.17
CA GLY A 19 2.25 9.27 -13.55
C GLY A 19 1.45 10.51 -13.89
N GLY A 20 1.89 11.19 -14.94
CA GLY A 20 1.25 12.38 -15.48
C GLY A 20 0.95 12.19 -16.97
N LEU A 21 -0.13 12.81 -17.42
CA LEU A 21 -0.58 12.77 -18.81
C LEU A 21 -1.20 14.09 -19.24
N SER A 22 -1.35 14.28 -20.54
CA SER A 22 -2.09 15.38 -21.16
C SER A 22 -2.98 14.81 -22.24
N VAL A 23 -4.26 15.21 -22.26
CA VAL A 23 -5.30 14.71 -23.16
C VAL A 23 -6.13 15.88 -23.70
N SER A 24 -6.64 15.78 -24.93
CA SER A 24 -7.61 16.76 -25.44
C SER A 24 -8.95 16.58 -24.72
N LEU A 25 -9.71 17.65 -24.53
CA LEU A 25 -11.06 17.56 -23.96
C LEU A 25 -11.97 16.63 -24.77
N ASP A 26 -11.82 16.61 -26.10
CA ASP A 26 -12.60 15.73 -26.98
C ASP A 26 -12.35 14.24 -26.73
N ASN A 27 -11.19 13.88 -26.17
CA ASN A 27 -10.80 12.49 -25.88
C ASN A 27 -11.00 12.11 -24.41
N LEU A 28 -11.49 13.03 -23.56
CA LEU A 28 -11.58 12.80 -22.12
C LEU A 28 -12.48 11.60 -21.79
N ASP A 29 -13.68 11.55 -22.37
CA ASP A 29 -14.64 10.47 -22.10
C ASP A 29 -14.09 9.10 -22.55
N ALA A 30 -13.43 9.07 -23.71
CA ALA A 30 -12.77 7.85 -24.21
C ALA A 30 -11.63 7.39 -23.30
N LEU A 31 -10.85 8.33 -22.75
CA LEU A 31 -9.77 8.03 -21.81
C LEU A 31 -10.33 7.46 -20.49
N VAL A 32 -11.39 8.06 -19.97
CA VAL A 32 -12.06 7.59 -18.74
C VAL A 32 -12.56 6.17 -18.95
N ALA A 33 -13.27 5.90 -20.05
CA ALA A 33 -13.79 4.56 -20.35
C ALA A 33 -12.67 3.51 -20.45
N HIS A 34 -11.56 3.83 -21.14
CA HIS A 34 -10.40 2.94 -21.24
C HIS A 34 -9.79 2.63 -19.87
N PHE A 35 -9.60 3.66 -19.03
CA PHE A 35 -9.05 3.46 -17.68
C PHE A 35 -9.97 2.64 -16.79
N THR A 36 -11.28 2.88 -16.84
CA THR A 36 -12.27 2.07 -16.12
C THR A 36 -12.18 0.60 -16.54
N GLU A 37 -12.19 0.32 -17.84
CA GLU A 37 -12.08 -1.05 -18.36
C GLU A 37 -10.76 -1.72 -17.96
N TYR A 38 -9.65 -0.98 -17.97
CA TYR A 38 -8.36 -1.48 -17.52
C TYR A 38 -8.38 -1.83 -16.02
N CYS A 39 -8.95 -0.96 -15.19
CA CYS A 39 -9.09 -1.17 -13.76
C CYS A 39 -9.97 -2.38 -13.44
N GLU A 40 -11.13 -2.53 -14.09
CA GLU A 40 -12.04 -3.67 -13.91
C GLU A 40 -11.37 -5.01 -14.26
N LYS A 41 -10.43 -5.02 -15.21
CA LYS A 41 -9.69 -6.24 -15.59
C LYS A 41 -8.53 -6.58 -14.66
N CYS A 42 -7.96 -5.58 -13.99
CA CYS A 42 -6.69 -5.73 -13.27
C CYS A 42 -6.83 -5.67 -11.75
N ILE A 43 -7.82 -4.97 -11.22
CA ILE A 43 -8.07 -4.83 -9.78
C ILE A 43 -8.97 -5.98 -9.35
N ARG A 44 -8.55 -6.76 -8.36
CA ARG A 44 -9.36 -7.82 -7.76
C ARG A 44 -10.02 -7.30 -6.48
N ASP A 45 -11.08 -7.97 -6.04
CA ASP A 45 -11.80 -7.58 -4.82
C ASP A 45 -10.90 -7.60 -3.58
N GLU A 46 -9.90 -8.48 -3.54
CA GLU A 46 -8.94 -8.54 -2.42
C GLU A 46 -8.02 -7.31 -2.39
N ASP A 47 -7.69 -6.73 -3.55
CA ASP A 47 -6.85 -5.54 -3.66
C ASP A 47 -7.58 -4.28 -3.13
N LEU A 48 -8.91 -4.34 -2.98
CA LEU A 48 -9.76 -3.29 -2.43
C LEU A 48 -10.00 -3.42 -0.92
N GLN A 49 -9.60 -4.54 -0.31
CA GLN A 49 -9.70 -4.74 1.13
C GLN A 49 -8.53 -4.07 1.84
N LYS A 50 -8.82 -3.39 2.96
CA LYS A 50 -7.75 -2.96 3.86
C LYS A 50 -7.11 -4.19 4.49
N SER A 51 -5.83 -4.38 4.23
CA SER A 51 -5.02 -5.42 4.84
C SER A 51 -3.98 -4.81 5.77
N VAL A 52 -3.57 -5.59 6.76
CA VAL A 52 -2.38 -5.33 7.57
C VAL A 52 -1.41 -6.46 7.26
N SER A 53 -0.25 -6.11 6.73
CA SER A 53 0.84 -7.06 6.52
C SER A 53 1.49 -7.32 7.87
N ILE A 54 1.45 -8.58 8.33
CA ILE A 54 2.10 -9.01 9.57
C ILE A 54 3.43 -9.67 9.20
N ASP A 55 4.53 -9.20 9.79
CA ASP A 55 5.86 -9.78 9.57
C ASP A 55 6.02 -11.10 10.30
N THR A 56 5.63 -11.14 11.57
CA THR A 56 5.65 -12.36 12.39
C THR A 56 4.71 -12.24 13.60
N LYS A 57 4.39 -13.40 14.18
CA LYS A 57 3.79 -13.48 15.51
C LYS A 57 4.85 -13.17 16.56
N LEU A 58 4.47 -12.44 17.61
CA LEU A 58 5.30 -12.20 18.78
C LEU A 58 4.77 -13.03 19.96
N TYR A 59 5.59 -13.97 20.44
CA TYR A 59 5.22 -14.82 21.56
C TYR A 59 5.55 -14.15 22.90
N ASP A 60 4.87 -14.59 23.96
CA ASP A 60 5.01 -14.00 25.31
C ASP A 60 6.47 -14.04 25.84
N HIS A 61 7.20 -15.11 25.52
CA HIS A 61 8.60 -15.29 25.92
C HIS A 61 9.59 -14.43 25.15
N GLU A 62 9.15 -13.75 24.08
CA GLU A 62 9.99 -12.88 23.24
C GLU A 62 9.80 -11.40 23.57
N ARG A 63 8.90 -11.06 24.50
CA ARG A 63 8.65 -9.69 24.95
C ARG A 63 9.80 -9.23 25.84
N ASP A 64 10.85 -8.70 25.20
CA ASP A 64 12.09 -8.25 25.83
C ASP A 64 12.48 -6.84 25.34
N ASP A 65 12.93 -5.98 26.24
CA ASP A 65 13.44 -4.64 25.92
C ASP A 65 14.71 -4.71 25.05
N ASP A 66 15.49 -5.79 25.14
CA ASP A 66 16.63 -6.04 24.26
C ASP A 66 16.19 -6.33 22.82
N LEU A 67 15.06 -7.04 22.63
CA LEU A 67 14.49 -7.26 21.29
C LEU A 67 14.10 -5.92 20.65
N LEU A 68 13.39 -5.07 21.39
CA LEU A 68 13.00 -3.74 20.91
C LEU A 68 14.24 -2.90 20.56
N SER A 69 15.27 -2.94 21.40
CA SER A 69 16.53 -2.22 21.15
C SER A 69 17.26 -2.71 19.91
N LYS A 70 17.18 -4.01 19.58
CA LYS A 70 17.73 -4.58 18.35
C LYS A 70 16.93 -4.18 17.12
N ILE A 71 15.60 -4.18 17.21
CA ILE A 71 14.72 -3.74 16.11
C ILE A 71 14.99 -2.27 15.79
N ASN A 72 15.11 -1.41 16.81
CA ASN A 72 15.38 0.01 16.61
C ASN A 72 16.73 0.30 15.91
N GLN A 73 17.68 -0.64 15.91
CA GLN A 73 18.93 -0.49 15.16
C GLN A 73 18.75 -0.62 13.64
N PHE A 74 17.61 -1.14 13.17
CA PHE A 74 17.26 -1.18 11.73
C PHE A 74 16.67 0.14 11.21
N ALA A 75 16.49 1.13 12.09
CA ALA A 75 16.13 2.49 11.67
C ALA A 75 17.22 3.09 10.75
N PRO A 76 16.88 4.05 9.86
CA PRO A 76 15.58 4.71 9.75
C PRO A 76 14.51 3.85 9.06
N PHE A 77 13.30 3.87 9.61
CA PHE A 77 12.13 3.29 8.96
C PHE A 77 11.47 4.29 8.00
N GLY A 78 10.78 3.78 6.99
CA GLY A 78 10.12 4.57 5.97
C GLY A 78 9.87 3.78 4.69
N GLU A 79 9.71 4.50 3.57
CA GLU A 79 9.48 3.85 2.27
C GLU A 79 10.66 2.93 1.90
N GLY A 80 10.36 1.64 1.72
CA GLY A 80 11.36 0.61 1.42
C GLY A 80 12.01 -0.06 2.64
N ASN A 81 11.71 0.42 3.86
CA ASN A 81 12.10 -0.21 5.13
C ASN A 81 11.00 0.11 6.16
N GLU A 82 9.83 -0.51 5.99
CA GLU A 82 8.69 -0.28 6.88
C GLU A 82 9.01 -0.73 8.31
N GLU A 83 8.40 -0.06 9.30
CA GLU A 83 8.51 -0.50 10.68
C GLU A 83 7.80 -1.87 10.82
N PRO A 84 8.42 -2.86 11.49
CA PRO A 84 7.85 -4.20 11.54
C PRO A 84 6.54 -4.22 12.33
N ILE A 85 5.56 -4.94 11.79
CA ILE A 85 4.24 -5.15 12.41
C ILE A 85 4.15 -6.57 12.95
N PHE A 86 4.00 -6.67 14.27
CA PHE A 86 3.87 -7.96 14.97
C PHE A 86 2.40 -8.28 15.27
N LEU A 87 2.04 -9.56 15.12
CA LEU A 87 0.76 -10.08 15.59
C LEU A 87 0.91 -10.67 16.99
N ILE A 88 0.06 -10.22 17.91
CA ILE A 88 -0.10 -10.85 19.22
C ILE A 88 -1.52 -11.41 19.30
N GLU A 89 -1.62 -12.71 19.55
CA GLU A 89 -2.88 -13.43 19.73
C GLU A 89 -3.08 -13.78 21.21
N ASP A 90 -4.31 -14.13 21.58
CA ASP A 90 -4.66 -14.65 22.91
C ASP A 90 -4.29 -13.74 24.10
N LEU A 91 -4.37 -12.42 23.90
CA LEU A 91 -4.15 -11.44 24.96
C LEU A 91 -5.35 -11.32 25.91
N HIS A 92 -5.06 -11.28 27.21
CA HIS A 92 -6.01 -10.81 28.22
C HIS A 92 -5.90 -9.29 28.35
N ILE A 93 -7.00 -8.58 28.09
CA ILE A 93 -7.06 -7.13 28.22
C ILE A 93 -7.53 -6.77 29.63
N GLU A 94 -6.62 -6.26 30.45
CA GLU A 94 -6.92 -5.82 31.82
C GLU A 94 -7.66 -4.47 31.86
N LYS A 95 -7.29 -3.54 30.96
CA LYS A 95 -7.78 -2.17 31.00
C LYS A 95 -7.67 -1.51 29.62
N ILE A 96 -8.69 -0.73 29.25
CA ILE A 96 -8.70 0.12 28.06
C ILE A 96 -9.02 1.53 28.52
N GLU A 97 -8.17 2.50 28.18
CA GLU A 97 -8.39 3.93 28.45
C GLU A 97 -8.29 4.71 27.14
N THR A 98 -9.15 5.70 26.96
CA THR A 98 -9.07 6.61 25.80
C THR A 98 -8.15 7.76 26.16
N VAL A 99 -7.16 8.01 25.29
CA VAL A 99 -6.24 9.17 25.39
C VAL A 99 -6.93 10.42 24.84
#